data_AF-A0A1V2UEC1-F1
#
_entry.id   AF-A0A1V2UEC1-F1
#
_cell.length_a   1.000
_cell.length_b   1.000
_cell.length_c   1.000
_cell.angle_alpha   90.00
_cell.angle_beta   90.00
_cell.angle_gamma   90.00
#
_symmetry.space_group_name_H-M   'P 1'
#
loop_
_entity.id
_entity.type
_entity.pdbx_description
1 polymer ?
#
loop_
_entity_poly.entity_id
_entity_poly.type
_entity_poly.pdbx_seq_one_letter_code
_entity_poly.pdbx_strand_id
1 'polypeptide(L)'
;MPLDGDKVLLIGLDVSCERLFKELNEGKYRFKGELKEKDHRAYMIDTYNNEVKRIIYDKVRKDELVTRKQWQQFANGGINDYVRSDNLPLWKEFMAASKENPKNQLTNSFSGAIQAGNIEIEGIQRDKSGNKIGIEGTELYYIDKHEDRVLIKELDENGGKIGIDMLKCYPTIKAYIILDGIQMKDIANRRMYPMGQLRKMLRYAYRSWPIIKDQVTFMSKSRIIPPPWHEGDFVKDWQVYIENRENKVSKGMEVSSFLAGIHSPEQKKMCTNGTQVLRKMTIGLAKRADELNEQKKRESSRIKMQRASTESER
;
A
#
# COMPACT_ATOMS: atom_id res chain seq x y z
N MET A 1 31.80 5.77 3.94
CA MET A 1 30.49 6.33 4.32
C MET A 1 29.95 5.48 5.45
N PRO A 2 29.40 6.04 6.53
CA PRO A 2 28.80 5.21 7.56
C PRO A 2 27.63 4.47 6.92
N LEU A 3 27.56 3.15 7.16
CA LEU A 3 26.39 2.35 6.86
C LEU A 3 25.30 2.86 7.81
N ASP A 4 24.45 3.77 7.32
CA ASP A 4 23.20 4.09 8.02
C ASP A 4 22.51 2.75 8.30
N GLY A 5 22.32 2.44 9.59
CA GLY A 5 21.64 1.23 10.01
C GLY A 5 20.25 1.12 9.39
N ASP A 6 19.61 -0.03 9.57
CA ASP A 6 18.24 -0.23 9.09
C ASP A 6 17.33 0.91 9.57
N LYS A 7 16.44 1.42 8.71
CA LYS A 7 15.42 2.42 9.09
C LYS A 7 14.08 1.72 9.31
N VAL A 8 13.28 2.17 10.28
CA VAL A 8 12.00 1.54 10.61
C VAL A 8 10.84 2.26 9.94
N LEU A 9 9.92 1.49 9.34
CA LEU A 9 8.59 1.93 8.96
C LEU A 9 7.54 1.10 9.71
N LEU A 10 6.65 1.76 10.45
CA LEU A 10 5.55 1.14 11.18
C LEU A 10 4.25 1.28 10.39
N ILE A 11 3.51 0.17 10.35
CA ILE A 11 2.26 0.07 9.60
C ILE A 11 1.25 -0.73 10.42
N GLY A 12 0.17 -0.10 10.84
CA GLY A 12 -0.86 -0.72 11.66
C GLY A 12 -1.65 0.32 12.46
N LEU A 13 -2.50 -0.15 13.36
CA LEU A 13 -3.23 0.74 14.29
C LEU A 13 -2.26 1.45 15.24
N ASP A 14 -2.53 2.72 15.57
CA ASP A 14 -1.70 3.59 16.42
C ASP A 14 -1.27 2.90 17.73
N VAL A 15 -2.24 2.38 18.48
CA VAL A 15 -2.00 1.66 19.76
C VAL A 15 -1.12 0.42 19.60
N SER A 16 -1.19 -0.24 18.45
CA SER A 16 -0.42 -1.45 18.17
C SER A 16 1.01 -1.11 17.74
N CYS A 17 1.17 -0.02 16.96
CA CYS A 17 2.46 0.55 16.60
C CYS A 17 3.19 1.09 17.82
N GLU A 18 2.51 1.79 18.73
CA GLU A 18 3.07 2.28 19.99
C GLU A 18 3.64 1.13 20.82
N ARG A 19 2.88 0.04 20.98
CA ARG A 19 3.35 -1.15 21.69
C ARG A 19 4.61 -1.72 21.06
N LEU A 20 4.62 -1.96 19.74
CA LEU A 20 5.79 -2.51 19.06
C LEU A 20 7.00 -1.58 19.18
N PHE A 21 6.80 -0.27 19.09
CA PHE A 21 7.86 0.72 19.21
C PHE A 21 8.54 0.66 20.59
N LYS A 22 7.77 0.49 21.67
CA LYS A 22 8.32 0.25 23.01
C LYS A 22 9.18 -1.03 23.04
N GLU A 23 8.67 -2.12 22.46
CA GLU A 23 9.38 -3.40 22.40
C GLU A 23 10.69 -3.33 21.57
N LEU A 24 10.70 -2.54 20.49
CA LEU A 24 11.90 -2.26 19.69
C LEU A 24 12.95 -1.48 20.50
N ASN A 25 12.54 -0.45 21.24
CA ASN A 25 13.43 0.33 22.13
C ASN A 25 13.98 -0.49 23.29
N GLU A 26 13.20 -1.46 23.80
CA GLU A 26 13.62 -2.42 24.83
C GLU A 26 14.54 -3.52 24.29
N GLY A 27 14.82 -3.55 22.98
CA GLY A 27 15.68 -4.55 22.35
C GLY A 27 15.08 -5.95 22.27
N LYS A 28 13.74 -6.09 22.39
CA LYS A 28 13.06 -7.40 22.30
C LYS A 28 13.17 -8.04 20.92
N TYR A 29 13.39 -7.25 19.88
CA TYR A 29 13.60 -7.72 18.51
C TYR A 29 14.96 -7.28 17.99
N ARG A 30 15.61 -8.16 17.21
CA ARG A 30 16.89 -7.86 16.56
C ARG A 30 16.67 -6.83 15.44
N PHE A 31 17.03 -5.59 15.71
CA PHE A 31 17.02 -4.49 14.75
C PHE A 31 18.41 -3.83 14.74
N LYS A 32 19.00 -3.65 13.56
CA LYS A 32 20.37 -3.11 13.38
C LYS A 32 20.36 -1.62 13.03
N GLY A 33 19.45 -0.86 13.62
CA GLY A 33 19.36 0.58 13.41
C GLY A 33 19.05 1.33 14.70
N GLU A 34 18.80 2.62 14.57
CA GLU A 34 18.53 3.52 15.69
C GLU A 34 17.18 4.22 15.51
N LEU A 35 16.37 4.22 16.56
CA LEU A 35 15.14 4.99 16.66
C LEU A 35 15.47 6.38 17.22
N LYS A 36 15.81 7.31 16.33
CA LYS A 36 16.17 8.70 16.67
C LYS A 36 15.04 9.49 17.35
N GLU A 37 13.81 9.25 16.94
CA GLU A 37 12.62 9.93 17.46
C GLU A 37 12.02 9.14 18.63
N LYS A 38 11.52 9.87 19.64
CA LYS A 38 10.92 9.27 20.84
C LYS A 38 9.46 8.84 20.66
N ASP A 39 8.79 9.35 19.64
CA ASP A 39 7.39 9.08 19.35
C ASP A 39 7.28 8.06 18.21
N HIS A 40 6.51 6.98 18.42
CA HIS A 40 6.28 5.95 17.41
C HIS A 40 5.63 6.51 16.15
N ARG A 41 4.85 7.60 16.26
CA ARG A 41 4.18 8.26 15.14
C ARG A 41 5.18 8.78 14.11
N ALA A 42 6.40 9.15 14.49
CA ALA A 42 7.43 9.54 13.53
C ALA A 42 7.78 8.43 12.53
N TYR A 43 7.50 7.17 12.87
CA TYR A 43 7.78 6.00 12.04
C TYR A 43 6.52 5.45 11.34
N MET A 44 5.33 5.97 11.63
CA MET A 44 4.08 5.47 11.06
C MET A 44 3.80 6.08 9.69
N ILE A 45 3.49 5.25 8.68
CA ILE A 45 3.14 5.72 7.33
C ILE A 45 1.98 6.73 7.32
N ASP A 46 1.01 6.57 8.23
CA ASP A 46 -0.16 7.44 8.33
C ASP A 46 0.23 8.87 8.74
N THR A 47 1.28 9.03 9.56
CA THR A 47 1.79 10.36 9.96
C THR A 47 2.32 11.13 8.75
N TYR A 48 3.05 10.47 7.85
CA TYR A 48 3.55 11.09 6.62
C TYR A 48 2.38 11.54 5.72
N ASN A 49 1.35 10.70 5.58
CA ASN A 49 0.15 11.03 4.80
C ASN A 49 -0.62 12.21 5.42
N ASN A 50 -0.78 12.21 6.74
CA ASN A 50 -1.46 13.26 7.47
C ASN A 50 -0.70 14.60 7.37
N GLU A 51 0.63 14.56 7.33
CA GLU A 51 1.44 15.76 7.13
C GLU A 51 1.26 16.34 5.72
N VAL A 52 1.24 15.49 4.68
CA VAL A 52 0.88 15.94 3.32
C VAL A 52 -0.52 16.57 3.29
N LYS A 53 -1.51 15.91 3.92
CA LYS A 53 -2.88 16.43 4.03
C LYS A 53 -2.91 17.80 4.69
N ARG A 54 -2.23 17.94 5.84
CA ARG A 54 -2.16 19.19 6.60
C ARG A 54 -1.64 20.34 5.74
N ILE A 55 -0.55 20.11 5.00
CA ILE A 55 0.04 21.13 4.12
C ILE A 55 -0.92 21.49 2.99
N ILE A 56 -1.57 20.50 2.38
CA ILE A 56 -2.59 20.76 1.35
C ILE A 56 -3.75 21.58 1.92
N TYR A 57 -4.25 21.26 3.11
CA TYR A 57 -5.30 22.06 3.77
C TYR A 57 -4.87 23.50 3.96
N ASP A 58 -3.65 23.73 4.45
CA ASP A 58 -3.14 25.08 4.69
C ASP A 58 -3.01 25.88 3.39
N LYS A 59 -2.63 25.22 2.29
CA LYS A 59 -2.54 25.83 0.96
C LYS A 59 -3.90 26.11 0.33
N VAL A 60 -4.83 25.18 0.41
CA VAL A 60 -6.21 25.34 -0.09
C VAL A 60 -6.90 26.48 0.67
N ARG A 61 -6.73 26.57 2.00
CA ARG A 61 -7.30 27.66 2.82
C ARG A 61 -6.80 29.05 2.47
N LYS A 62 -5.66 29.15 1.79
CA LYS A 62 -5.03 30.41 1.36
C LYS A 62 -5.22 30.66 -0.14
N ASP A 63 -6.05 29.86 -0.81
CA ASP A 63 -6.27 29.92 -2.26
C ASP A 63 -4.98 29.77 -3.09
N GLU A 64 -4.00 29.03 -2.55
CA GLU A 64 -2.69 28.81 -3.19
C GLU A 64 -2.67 27.55 -4.09
N LEU A 65 -3.76 26.77 -4.13
CA LEU A 65 -3.91 25.51 -4.88
C LEU A 65 -5.20 25.48 -5.73
N VAL A 66 -5.42 26.53 -6.52
CA VAL A 66 -6.63 26.69 -7.34
C VAL A 66 -6.40 26.21 -8.78
N THR A 67 -5.23 26.50 -9.33
CA THR A 67 -4.91 26.26 -10.75
C THR A 67 -4.01 25.04 -10.94
N ARG A 68 -4.06 24.44 -12.13
CA ARG A 68 -3.14 23.36 -12.53
C ARG A 68 -1.67 23.73 -12.35
N LYS A 69 -1.29 24.97 -12.66
CA LYS A 69 0.09 25.44 -12.52
C LYS A 69 0.54 25.47 -11.06
N GLN A 70 -0.31 25.96 -10.16
CA GLN A 70 -0.04 25.95 -8.72
C GLN A 70 0.14 24.51 -8.19
N TRP A 71 -0.75 23.60 -8.59
CA TRP A 71 -0.64 22.17 -8.24
C TRP A 71 0.64 21.52 -8.74
N GLN A 72 1.07 21.82 -9.97
CA GLN A 72 2.33 21.31 -10.52
C GLN A 72 3.54 21.86 -9.75
N GLN A 73 3.57 23.16 -9.45
CA GLN A 73 4.64 23.77 -8.67
C GLN A 73 4.72 23.17 -7.24
N PHE A 74 3.56 23.00 -6.61
CA PHE A 74 3.46 22.38 -5.29
C PHE A 74 3.97 20.93 -5.29
N ALA A 75 3.52 20.11 -6.25
CA ALA A 75 3.94 18.72 -6.38
C ALA A 75 5.44 18.55 -6.73
N ASN A 76 6.00 19.50 -7.50
CA ASN A 76 7.38 19.41 -7.98
C ASN A 76 8.44 19.82 -6.93
N GLY A 77 8.04 20.41 -5.80
CA GLY A 77 9.00 20.74 -4.75
C GLY A 77 8.45 21.61 -3.64
N GLY A 78 7.39 22.39 -3.89
CA GLY A 78 6.87 23.35 -2.89
C GLY A 78 6.40 22.72 -1.58
N ILE A 79 6.06 21.42 -1.55
CA ILE A 79 5.74 20.72 -0.31
C ILE A 79 6.94 20.53 0.63
N ASN A 80 8.16 20.46 0.10
CA ASN A 80 9.36 20.24 0.90
C ASN A 80 9.70 21.44 1.79
N ASP A 81 9.23 22.64 1.44
CA ASP A 81 9.47 23.86 2.21
C ASP A 81 8.70 23.87 3.54
N TYR A 82 7.72 22.97 3.71
CA TYR A 82 6.80 22.96 4.86
C TYR A 82 7.16 21.93 5.93
N VAL A 83 7.95 20.92 5.59
CA VAL A 83 8.27 19.83 6.52
C VAL A 83 9.70 19.97 6.99
N ARG A 84 9.84 20.15 8.30
CA ARG A 84 11.13 19.94 8.97
C ARG A 84 11.36 18.42 9.00
N SER A 85 12.30 17.96 8.18
CA SER A 85 12.65 16.54 8.06
C SER A 85 13.08 15.90 9.38
N ASP A 86 13.43 16.71 10.36
CA ASP A 86 14.07 16.26 11.60
C ASP A 86 13.13 15.35 12.40
N ASN A 87 11.82 15.64 12.41
CA ASN A 87 10.84 14.85 13.17
C ASN A 87 10.20 13.70 12.36
N LEU A 88 10.50 13.62 11.06
CA LEU A 88 9.95 12.61 10.15
C LEU A 88 11.12 11.94 9.41
N PRO A 89 11.77 10.93 10.03
CA PRO A 89 13.06 10.41 9.59
C PRO A 89 13.06 9.78 8.19
N LEU A 90 11.89 9.43 7.65
CA LEU A 90 11.73 8.88 6.30
C LEU A 90 11.11 9.88 5.30
N TRP A 91 11.07 11.18 5.61
CA TRP A 91 10.33 12.15 4.79
C TRP A 91 10.87 12.21 3.36
N LYS A 92 12.20 12.18 3.21
CA LYS A 92 12.86 12.21 1.89
C LYS A 92 12.49 10.98 1.06
N GLU A 93 12.55 9.80 1.65
CA GLU A 93 12.20 8.53 1.02
C GLU A 93 10.71 8.45 0.68
N PHE A 94 9.85 8.93 1.56
CA PHE A 94 8.41 9.04 1.35
C PHE A 94 8.10 9.96 0.16
N MET A 95 8.71 11.15 0.11
CA MET A 95 8.52 12.10 -0.97
C MET A 95 9.11 11.65 -2.31
N ALA A 96 10.20 10.87 -2.29
CA ALA A 96 10.73 10.25 -3.48
C ALA A 96 9.79 9.14 -4.01
N ALA A 97 9.37 8.23 -3.13
CA ALA A 97 8.48 7.12 -3.49
C ALA A 97 7.10 7.59 -4.01
N SER A 98 6.58 8.72 -3.50
CA SER A 98 5.33 9.31 -3.99
C SER A 98 5.44 9.84 -5.43
N LYS A 99 6.65 10.17 -5.90
CA LYS A 99 6.92 10.64 -7.27
C LYS A 99 7.15 9.50 -8.27
N GLU A 100 7.75 8.39 -7.83
CA GLU A 100 8.09 7.26 -8.70
C GLU A 100 6.87 6.55 -9.30
N ASN A 101 5.78 6.42 -8.53
CA ASN A 101 4.56 5.79 -8.99
C ASN A 101 3.58 6.86 -9.49
N PRO A 102 3.23 6.90 -10.80
CA PRO A 102 2.33 7.91 -11.33
C PRO A 102 0.99 7.97 -10.58
N LYS A 103 0.49 6.84 -10.06
CA LYS A 103 -0.78 6.83 -9.31
C LYS A 103 -0.70 7.54 -7.97
N ASN A 104 0.48 7.66 -7.38
CA ASN A 104 0.70 8.30 -6.09
C ASN A 104 1.08 9.78 -6.23
N GLN A 105 1.40 10.26 -7.45
CA GLN A 105 1.72 11.65 -7.69
C GLN A 105 0.52 12.54 -7.35
N LEU A 106 0.75 13.64 -6.65
CA LEU A 106 -0.31 14.57 -6.23
C LEU A 106 -1.09 15.12 -7.42
N THR A 107 -0.43 15.44 -8.53
CA THR A 107 -1.09 15.90 -9.76
C THR A 107 -2.10 14.91 -10.34
N ASN A 108 -1.87 13.60 -10.13
CA ASN A 108 -2.81 12.56 -10.55
C ASN A 108 -3.85 12.26 -9.47
N SER A 109 -3.48 12.33 -8.19
CA SER A 109 -4.41 12.17 -7.06
C SER A 109 -5.46 13.30 -7.01
N PHE A 110 -5.12 14.48 -7.54
CA PHE A 110 -5.99 15.65 -7.57
C PHE A 110 -6.45 16.01 -8.99
N SER A 111 -6.37 15.10 -9.96
CA SER A 111 -6.66 15.44 -11.36
C SER A 111 -8.10 15.95 -11.57
N GLY A 112 -9.07 15.41 -10.83
CA GLY A 112 -10.46 15.86 -10.87
C GLY A 112 -10.62 17.29 -10.35
N ALA A 113 -10.11 17.55 -9.14
CA ALA A 113 -10.05 18.89 -8.56
C ALA A 113 -9.33 19.92 -9.44
N ILE A 114 -8.20 19.53 -10.02
CA ILE A 114 -7.42 20.38 -10.93
C ILE A 114 -8.21 20.72 -12.20
N GLN A 115 -9.00 19.78 -12.72
CA GLN A 115 -9.85 20.00 -13.90
C GLN A 115 -11.05 20.89 -13.57
N ALA A 116 -11.66 20.68 -12.39
CA ALA A 116 -12.78 21.49 -11.91
C ALA A 116 -12.34 22.92 -11.53
N GLY A 117 -11.08 23.11 -11.13
CA GLY A 117 -10.55 24.39 -10.68
C GLY A 117 -11.08 24.82 -9.31
N ASN A 118 -11.64 23.88 -8.55
CA ASN A 118 -12.20 24.11 -7.22
C ASN A 118 -11.76 23.00 -6.26
N ILE A 119 -11.53 23.37 -4.99
CA ILE A 119 -11.34 22.44 -3.89
C ILE A 119 -12.00 23.02 -2.67
N GLU A 120 -12.80 22.19 -2.02
CA GLU A 120 -13.46 22.52 -0.76
C GLU A 120 -12.92 21.64 0.35
N ILE A 121 -12.88 22.20 1.55
CA ILE A 121 -12.59 21.47 2.78
C ILE A 121 -13.90 21.38 3.54
N GLU A 122 -14.33 20.16 3.89
CA GLU A 122 -15.50 19.97 4.74
C GLU A 122 -15.30 20.65 6.10
N GLY A 123 -16.37 21.05 6.79
CA GLY A 123 -16.26 21.44 8.20
C GLY A 123 -15.61 22.82 8.48
N ILE A 124 -15.65 23.77 7.54
CA ILE A 124 -15.47 25.19 7.90
C ILE A 124 -16.69 25.63 8.70
N GLN A 125 -16.57 25.71 10.03
CA GLN A 125 -17.61 26.31 10.86
C GLN A 125 -17.58 27.83 10.64
N ARG A 126 -18.71 28.37 10.20
CA ARG A 126 -18.95 29.81 10.11
C ARG A 126 -19.95 30.21 11.18
N ASP A 127 -19.74 31.36 11.82
CA ASP A 127 -20.75 31.94 12.71
C ASP A 127 -21.96 32.43 11.91
N LYS A 128 -22.99 32.92 12.62
CA LYS A 128 -24.20 33.49 12.02
C LYS A 128 -23.94 34.73 11.14
N SER A 129 -22.74 35.30 11.21
CA SER A 129 -22.29 36.46 10.44
C SER A 129 -21.41 36.07 9.24
N GLY A 130 -21.17 34.78 9.03
CA GLY A 130 -20.33 34.26 7.95
C GLY A 130 -18.83 34.21 8.26
N ASN A 131 -18.42 34.63 9.45
CA ASN A 131 -17.02 34.63 9.88
C ASN A 131 -16.58 33.23 10.28
N LYS A 132 -15.32 32.90 9.97
CA LYS A 132 -14.73 31.59 10.23
C LYS A 132 -14.42 31.41 11.73
N ILE A 133 -15.08 30.46 12.39
CA ILE A 133 -14.99 30.23 13.85
C ILE A 133 -14.32 28.90 14.24
N GLY A 134 -14.07 28.00 13.29
CA GLY A 134 -13.40 26.73 13.59
C GLY A 134 -13.24 25.85 12.36
N ILE A 135 -12.45 24.78 12.50
CA ILE A 135 -12.28 23.76 11.46
C ILE A 135 -12.38 22.39 12.11
N GLU A 136 -13.38 21.62 11.72
CA GLU A 136 -13.43 20.17 11.95
C GLU A 136 -13.72 19.50 10.60
N GLY A 137 -12.75 19.66 9.70
CA GLY A 137 -12.77 19.12 8.35
C GLY A 137 -11.68 18.10 8.16
N THR A 138 -12.04 16.83 8.02
CA THR A 138 -11.07 15.73 7.77
C THR A 138 -10.98 15.34 6.29
N GLU A 139 -11.75 16.01 5.41
CA GLU A 139 -11.98 15.54 4.05
C GLU A 139 -11.90 16.68 3.02
N LEU A 140 -11.36 16.33 1.85
CA LEU A 140 -11.19 17.23 0.70
C LEU A 140 -12.20 16.86 -0.38
N TYR A 141 -12.85 17.86 -0.94
CA TYR A 141 -13.86 17.70 -1.99
C TYR A 141 -13.57 18.59 -3.18
N TYR A 142 -14.16 18.28 -4.32
CA TYR A 142 -14.30 19.21 -5.45
C TYR A 142 -15.72 19.10 -6.01
N ILE A 143 -16.18 20.14 -6.68
CA ILE A 143 -17.47 20.13 -7.38
C ILE A 143 -17.20 19.83 -8.84
N ASP A 144 -17.73 18.72 -9.35
CA ASP A 144 -17.49 18.34 -10.73
C ASP A 144 -18.37 19.13 -11.73
N LYS A 145 -18.26 18.79 -13.02
CA LYS A 145 -19.01 19.46 -14.09
C LYS A 145 -20.53 19.24 -14.04
N HIS A 146 -21.00 18.31 -13.20
CA HIS A 146 -22.40 18.00 -12.98
C HIS A 146 -22.94 18.62 -11.68
N GLU A 147 -22.14 19.49 -11.03
CA GLU A 147 -22.43 20.07 -9.72
C GLU A 147 -22.46 19.04 -8.58
N ASP A 148 -21.90 17.85 -8.81
CA ASP A 148 -21.80 16.82 -7.78
C ASP A 148 -20.58 17.06 -6.89
N ARG A 149 -20.79 16.92 -5.58
CA ARG A 149 -19.73 17.02 -4.57
C ARG A 149 -18.95 15.71 -4.50
N VAL A 150 -17.71 15.71 -4.99
CA VAL A 150 -16.86 14.51 -5.09
C VAL A 150 -15.77 14.51 -4.03
N LEU A 151 -15.75 13.47 -3.19
CA LEU A 151 -14.74 13.24 -2.16
C LEU A 151 -13.42 12.74 -2.78
N ILE A 152 -12.32 13.41 -2.45
CA ILE A 152 -10.96 13.03 -2.87
C ILE A 152 -10.41 11.98 -1.88
N LYS A 153 -10.51 10.71 -2.26
CA LYS A 153 -10.06 9.56 -1.43
C LYS A 153 -8.65 9.11 -1.75
N GLU A 154 -8.10 9.57 -2.86
CA GLU A 154 -6.85 9.09 -3.45
C GLU A 154 -5.68 9.25 -2.50
N LEU A 155 -5.62 10.36 -1.75
CA LEU A 155 -4.53 10.64 -0.83
C LEU A 155 -4.45 9.59 0.29
N ASP A 156 -5.60 9.26 0.86
CA ASP A 156 -5.75 8.19 1.85
C ASP A 156 -5.46 6.79 1.28
N GLU A 157 -5.99 6.52 0.09
CA GLU A 157 -5.87 5.21 -0.52
C GLU A 157 -4.46 4.90 -1.05
N ASN A 158 -3.71 5.94 -1.40
CA ASN A 158 -2.36 5.82 -1.93
C ASN A 158 -1.30 5.91 -0.83
N GLY A 159 -1.60 6.56 0.29
CA GLY A 159 -0.67 6.74 1.39
C GLY A 159 -0.02 5.45 1.89
N GLY A 160 -0.81 4.42 2.18
CA GLY A 160 -0.27 3.11 2.54
C GLY A 160 0.54 2.45 1.41
N LYS A 161 0.19 2.69 0.14
CA LYS A 161 0.94 2.14 -1.00
C LYS A 161 2.29 2.83 -1.16
N ILE A 162 2.41 4.12 -0.84
CA ILE A 162 3.69 4.84 -0.81
C ILE A 162 4.64 4.14 0.17
N GLY A 163 4.17 3.73 1.35
CA GLY A 163 4.98 2.96 2.30
C GLY A 163 5.55 1.66 1.70
N ILE A 164 4.77 0.94 0.90
CA ILE A 164 5.26 -0.25 0.18
C ILE A 164 6.19 0.10 -0.98
N ASP A 165 5.96 1.21 -1.67
CA ASP A 165 6.84 1.69 -2.74
C ASP A 165 8.19 2.16 -2.18
N MET A 166 8.23 2.74 -0.98
CA MET A 166 9.48 3.03 -0.26
C MET A 166 10.31 1.76 -0.07
N LEU A 167 9.70 0.63 0.30
CA LEU A 167 10.43 -0.63 0.45
C LEU A 167 11.06 -1.10 -0.85
N LYS A 168 10.40 -0.90 -1.99
CA LYS A 168 10.96 -1.29 -3.30
C LYS A 168 12.17 -0.46 -3.69
N CYS A 169 12.19 0.81 -3.28
CA CYS A 169 13.22 1.76 -3.65
C CYS A 169 14.41 1.76 -2.67
N TYR A 170 14.16 1.41 -1.40
CA TYR A 170 15.13 1.57 -0.32
C TYR A 170 15.30 0.27 0.49
N PRO A 171 16.31 -0.55 0.16
CA PRO A 171 16.57 -1.82 0.84
C PRO A 171 16.89 -1.70 2.35
N THR A 172 17.35 -0.52 2.77
CA THR A 172 17.66 -0.18 4.17
C THR A 172 16.41 0.05 5.02
N ILE A 173 15.23 0.21 4.41
CA ILE A 173 13.98 0.36 5.16
C ILE A 173 13.41 -1.02 5.50
N LYS A 174 13.20 -1.26 6.79
CA LYS A 174 12.50 -2.42 7.34
C LYS A 174 11.11 -2.01 7.80
N ALA A 175 10.09 -2.66 7.24
CA ALA A 175 8.71 -2.44 7.62
C ALA A 175 8.23 -3.49 8.63
N TYR A 176 7.56 -3.02 9.68
CA TYR A 176 6.79 -3.87 10.57
C TYR A 176 5.30 -3.64 10.31
N ILE A 177 4.63 -4.67 9.78
CA ILE A 177 3.20 -4.64 9.49
C ILE A 177 2.46 -5.36 10.63
N ILE A 178 1.75 -4.60 11.45
CA ILE A 178 1.05 -5.11 12.62
C ILE A 178 -0.42 -5.39 12.26
N LEU A 179 -0.84 -6.64 12.46
CA LEU A 179 -2.16 -7.14 12.06
C LEU A 179 -3.21 -7.10 13.18
N ASP A 180 -2.85 -6.53 14.33
CA ASP A 180 -3.74 -6.42 15.48
C ASP A 180 -4.98 -5.57 15.17
N GLY A 181 -6.15 -6.08 15.54
CA GLY A 181 -7.44 -5.41 15.31
C GLY A 181 -7.90 -5.42 13.84
N ILE A 182 -7.14 -6.02 12.92
CA ILE A 182 -7.55 -6.14 11.53
C ILE A 182 -8.57 -7.26 11.39
N GLN A 183 -9.77 -6.91 10.94
CA GLN A 183 -10.71 -7.89 10.41
C GLN A 183 -10.29 -8.24 8.98
N MET A 184 -9.71 -9.44 8.79
CA MET A 184 -9.28 -9.95 7.48
C MET A 184 -10.42 -10.54 6.64
N LYS A 185 -11.57 -10.82 7.28
CA LYS A 185 -12.82 -11.11 6.59
C LYS A 185 -13.01 -10.07 5.49
N ASP A 186 -13.30 -10.55 4.29
CA ASP A 186 -13.48 -9.72 3.10
C ASP A 186 -12.21 -9.03 2.57
N ILE A 187 -11.02 -9.58 2.77
CA ILE A 187 -9.80 -9.15 2.04
C ILE A 187 -10.00 -9.21 0.51
N ALA A 188 -10.90 -10.08 0.03
CA ALA A 188 -11.34 -10.14 -1.37
C ALA A 188 -12.30 -9.01 -1.76
N ASN A 189 -13.10 -8.50 -0.83
CA ASN A 189 -14.09 -7.47 -1.10
C ASN A 189 -13.43 -6.09 -1.20
N ARG A 190 -13.85 -5.30 -2.18
CA ARG A 190 -13.35 -3.93 -2.40
C ARG A 190 -14.25 -2.87 -1.77
N ARG A 191 -15.45 -3.23 -1.28
CA ARG A 191 -16.55 -2.29 -0.99
C ARG A 191 -16.80 -1.95 0.49
N MET A 192 -16.07 -2.51 1.48
CA MET A 192 -16.32 -2.22 2.91
C MET A 192 -15.32 -1.23 3.55
N TYR A 193 -15.86 -0.23 4.27
CA TYR A 193 -15.22 0.68 5.24
C TYR A 193 -15.28 0.08 6.66
N PRO A 194 -14.46 0.50 7.66
CA PRO A 194 -13.44 1.57 7.68
C PRO A 194 -11.97 1.09 7.62
N MET A 195 -11.69 -0.21 7.74
CA MET A 195 -10.32 -0.78 7.62
C MET A 195 -9.86 -1.01 6.16
N GLY A 196 -10.49 -0.32 5.21
CA GLY A 196 -10.28 -0.52 3.77
C GLY A 196 -8.86 -0.18 3.30
N GLN A 197 -8.22 0.82 3.91
CA GLN A 197 -6.88 1.28 3.53
C GLN A 197 -5.81 0.23 3.82
N LEU A 198 -5.77 -0.29 5.04
CA LEU A 198 -4.81 -1.31 5.44
C LEU A 198 -4.99 -2.61 4.63
N ARG A 199 -6.24 -3.02 4.33
CA ARG A 199 -6.52 -4.14 3.40
C ARG A 199 -6.03 -3.86 1.97
N LYS A 200 -6.25 -2.64 1.44
CA LYS A 200 -5.74 -2.23 0.11
C LYS A 200 -4.21 -2.29 0.07
N MET A 201 -3.56 -1.83 1.13
CA MET A 201 -2.11 -1.89 1.28
C MET A 201 -1.61 -3.32 1.41
N LEU A 202 -2.23 -4.17 2.22
CA LEU A 202 -1.87 -5.59 2.33
C LEU A 202 -1.97 -6.31 0.98
N ARG A 203 -3.03 -6.06 0.20
CA ARG A 203 -3.14 -6.57 -1.19
C ARG A 203 -2.03 -6.04 -2.10
N TYR A 204 -1.50 -4.85 -1.83
CA TYR A 204 -0.38 -4.30 -2.56
C TYR A 204 0.97 -4.89 -2.11
N ALA A 205 1.14 -5.13 -0.81
CA ALA A 205 2.26 -5.85 -0.22
C ALA A 205 2.35 -7.28 -0.78
N TYR A 206 1.24 -8.02 -0.79
CA TYR A 206 1.16 -9.35 -1.42
C TYR A 206 1.63 -9.34 -2.88
N ARG A 207 1.14 -8.39 -3.67
CA ARG A 207 1.53 -8.25 -5.09
C ARG A 207 2.99 -7.84 -5.29
N SER A 208 3.59 -7.21 -4.28
CA SER A 208 4.98 -6.75 -4.28
C SER A 208 5.91 -7.71 -3.55
N TRP A 209 5.38 -8.80 -2.99
CA TRP A 209 6.06 -9.71 -2.07
C TRP A 209 7.40 -10.24 -2.60
N PRO A 210 7.54 -10.65 -3.88
CA PRO A 210 8.82 -11.13 -4.39
C PRO A 210 9.97 -10.12 -4.26
N ILE A 211 9.66 -8.83 -4.19
CA ILE A 211 10.63 -7.73 -4.11
C ILE A 211 10.88 -7.33 -2.66
N ILE A 212 9.83 -7.29 -1.82
CA ILE A 212 9.91 -6.68 -0.48
C ILE A 212 10.02 -7.68 0.68
N LYS A 213 9.98 -8.99 0.40
CA LYS A 213 9.91 -10.05 1.43
C LYS A 213 11.01 -9.97 2.51
N ASP A 214 12.22 -9.55 2.14
CA ASP A 214 13.38 -9.50 3.04
C ASP A 214 13.44 -8.19 3.86
N GLN A 215 12.43 -7.33 3.69
CA GLN A 215 12.27 -6.05 4.37
C GLN A 215 11.02 -5.99 5.25
N VAL A 216 10.10 -6.95 5.12
CA VAL A 216 8.80 -6.91 5.80
C VAL A 216 8.74 -7.97 6.89
N THR A 217 8.42 -7.53 8.10
CA THR A 217 8.09 -8.41 9.23
C THR A 217 6.61 -8.24 9.57
N PHE A 218 5.87 -9.33 9.65
CA PHE A 218 4.47 -9.31 10.10
C PHE A 218 4.40 -9.57 11.60
N MET A 219 3.56 -8.80 12.29
CA MET A 219 3.38 -8.84 13.73
C MET A 219 1.91 -9.06 14.09
N SER A 220 1.64 -9.87 15.10
CA SER A 220 0.31 -10.02 15.71
C SER A 220 0.47 -10.38 17.18
N LYS A 221 -0.20 -9.66 18.08
CA LYS A 221 -0.15 -9.84 19.54
C LYS A 221 1.28 -9.94 20.07
N SER A 222 2.15 -9.03 19.61
CA SER A 222 3.58 -8.99 19.96
C SER A 222 4.37 -10.24 19.57
N ARG A 223 3.92 -10.97 18.54
CA ARG A 223 4.65 -12.11 17.96
C ARG A 223 4.92 -11.86 16.49
N ILE A 224 6.12 -12.23 16.05
CA ILE A 224 6.42 -12.35 14.62
C ILE A 224 5.59 -13.51 14.08
N ILE A 225 4.86 -13.26 13.00
CA ILE A 225 4.03 -14.25 12.33
C ILE A 225 4.47 -14.39 10.87
N PRO A 226 4.19 -15.53 10.23
CA PRO A 226 4.36 -15.64 8.78
C PRO A 226 3.45 -14.64 8.04
N PRO A 227 3.74 -14.34 6.76
CA PRO A 227 2.83 -13.56 5.94
C PRO A 227 1.41 -14.14 5.95
N PRO A 228 0.36 -13.31 6.02
CA PRO A 228 -1.00 -13.78 6.30
C PRO A 228 -1.62 -14.62 5.16
N TRP A 229 -0.97 -14.65 4.00
CA TRP A 229 -1.33 -15.48 2.85
C TRP A 229 -0.50 -16.77 2.73
N HIS A 230 0.46 -17.03 3.63
CA HIS A 230 1.23 -18.27 3.66
C HIS A 230 0.71 -19.23 4.73
N GLU A 231 0.50 -18.76 5.95
CA GLU A 231 0.13 -19.58 7.10
C GLU A 231 -0.68 -18.77 8.13
N GLY A 232 -1.44 -19.47 8.99
CA GLY A 232 -2.16 -18.91 10.12
C GLY A 232 -3.65 -18.68 9.85
N ASP A 233 -4.27 -17.89 10.73
CA ASP A 233 -5.73 -17.73 10.80
C ASP A 233 -6.35 -17.09 9.55
N PHE A 234 -5.55 -16.42 8.72
CA PHE A 234 -6.03 -15.61 7.60
C PHE A 234 -5.89 -16.28 6.22
N VAL A 235 -5.29 -17.48 6.16
CA VAL A 235 -4.99 -18.13 4.87
C VAL A 235 -6.24 -18.35 4.02
N LYS A 236 -7.36 -18.74 4.63
CA LYS A 236 -8.62 -18.99 3.91
C LYS A 236 -9.18 -17.71 3.26
N ASP A 237 -9.15 -16.59 3.97
CA ASP A 237 -9.59 -15.30 3.42
C ASP A 237 -8.69 -14.87 2.24
N TRP A 238 -7.38 -15.12 2.35
CA TRP A 238 -6.42 -14.84 1.29
C TRP A 238 -6.57 -15.76 0.08
N GLN A 239 -6.87 -17.04 0.26
CA GLN A 239 -7.16 -17.98 -0.84
C GLN A 239 -8.31 -17.46 -1.71
N VAL A 240 -9.42 -17.02 -1.09
CA VAL A 240 -10.54 -16.41 -1.83
C VAL A 240 -10.10 -15.20 -2.64
N TYR A 241 -9.22 -14.34 -2.10
CA TYR A 241 -8.68 -13.21 -2.86
C TYR A 241 -7.76 -13.64 -4.02
N ILE A 242 -6.91 -14.63 -3.79
CA ILE A 242 -5.96 -15.15 -4.78
C ILE A 242 -6.72 -15.77 -5.95
N GLU A 243 -7.66 -16.67 -5.68
CA GLU A 243 -8.52 -17.30 -6.69
C GLU A 243 -9.29 -16.26 -7.50
N ASN A 244 -9.92 -15.28 -6.83
CA ASN A 244 -10.61 -14.18 -7.50
C ASN A 244 -9.70 -13.36 -8.41
N ARG A 245 -8.42 -13.22 -8.05
CA ARG A 245 -7.44 -12.50 -8.85
C ARG A 245 -7.00 -13.34 -10.05
N GLU A 246 -6.70 -14.61 -9.85
CA GLU A 246 -6.30 -15.54 -10.91
C GLU A 246 -7.41 -15.68 -11.95
N ASN A 247 -8.65 -15.88 -11.52
CA ASN A 247 -9.82 -15.92 -12.42
C ASN A 247 -9.99 -14.64 -13.24
N LYS A 248 -9.71 -13.47 -12.67
CA LYS A 248 -9.73 -12.19 -13.41
C LYS A 248 -8.59 -12.07 -14.41
N VAL A 249 -7.41 -12.58 -14.08
CA VAL A 249 -6.27 -12.61 -15.00
C VAL A 249 -6.56 -13.57 -16.16
N SER A 250 -7.08 -14.76 -15.88
CA SER A 250 -7.45 -15.75 -16.91
C SER A 250 -8.53 -15.20 -17.85
N LYS A 251 -9.63 -14.65 -17.32
CA LYS A 251 -10.66 -14.00 -18.15
C LYS A 251 -10.14 -12.79 -18.92
N GLY A 252 -9.24 -12.00 -18.33
CA GLY A 252 -8.60 -10.88 -19.01
C GLY A 252 -7.65 -11.33 -20.13
N MET A 253 -6.98 -12.48 -19.97
CA MET A 253 -6.15 -13.11 -20.99
C MET A 253 -7.00 -13.69 -22.12
N GLU A 254 -8.13 -14.35 -21.83
CA GLU A 254 -9.06 -14.85 -22.85
C GLU A 254 -9.63 -13.71 -23.72
N VAL A 255 -10.05 -12.61 -23.10
CA VAL A 255 -10.54 -11.41 -23.82
C VAL A 255 -9.42 -10.73 -24.61
N SER A 256 -8.21 -10.65 -24.04
CA SER A 256 -7.02 -10.13 -24.75
C SER A 256 -6.62 -10.99 -25.95
N SER A 257 -6.70 -12.33 -25.84
CA SER A 257 -6.41 -13.24 -26.96
C SER A 257 -7.51 -13.21 -28.02
N PHE A 258 -8.76 -13.00 -27.62
CA PHE A 258 -9.88 -12.81 -28.53
C PHE A 258 -9.75 -11.50 -29.32
N LEU A 259 -9.40 -10.39 -28.65
CA LEU A 259 -9.19 -9.09 -29.30
C LEU A 259 -7.91 -9.02 -30.14
N ALA A 260 -6.88 -9.79 -29.80
CA ALA A 260 -5.68 -9.95 -30.63
C ALA A 260 -5.95 -10.69 -31.96
N GLY A 261 -7.05 -11.44 -32.04
CA GLY A 261 -7.54 -12.04 -33.28
C GLY A 261 -8.28 -11.06 -34.20
N ILE A 262 -8.55 -9.83 -33.75
CA ILE A 262 -9.38 -8.87 -34.49
C ILE A 262 -8.59 -7.66 -35.00
N HIS A 263 -7.46 -7.24 -34.40
CA HIS A 263 -6.60 -6.19 -34.99
C HIS A 263 -5.12 -6.20 -34.52
N SER A 264 -4.23 -5.86 -35.46
CA SER A 264 -2.85 -5.34 -35.30
C SER A 264 -2.55 -4.43 -36.52
N PRO A 265 -1.65 -3.41 -36.49
CA PRO A 265 -0.81 -2.84 -35.41
C PRO A 265 -1.16 -1.35 -35.15
N GLU A 266 -0.68 -0.64 -34.10
CA GLU A 266 0.61 0.09 -34.08
C GLU A 266 0.93 0.71 -32.69
N GLN A 267 2.20 1.09 -32.56
CA GLN A 267 3.02 1.42 -31.40
C GLN A 267 2.52 2.50 -30.42
N LYS A 268 2.83 2.31 -29.12
CA LYS A 268 3.34 3.37 -28.21
C LYS A 268 4.32 2.80 -27.19
N LYS A 269 5.57 3.29 -27.22
CA LYS A 269 6.62 3.09 -26.20
C LYS A 269 6.25 3.84 -24.91
N MET A 270 6.12 3.16 -23.78
CA MET A 270 6.31 3.71 -22.42
C MET A 270 6.59 2.56 -21.43
N CYS A 271 7.67 2.69 -20.65
CA CYS A 271 8.16 1.87 -19.53
C CYS A 271 7.40 0.56 -19.19
N THR A 272 7.80 -0.56 -19.78
CA THR A 272 7.24 -1.90 -19.51
C THR A 272 8.14 -2.81 -18.66
N ASN A 273 9.36 -2.41 -18.31
CA ASN A 273 10.32 -3.34 -17.70
C ASN A 273 9.88 -3.88 -16.32
N GLY A 274 9.35 -3.04 -15.43
CA GLY A 274 8.87 -3.52 -14.11
C GLY A 274 7.63 -4.43 -14.20
N THR A 275 6.68 -4.08 -15.07
CA THR A 275 5.41 -4.82 -15.23
C THR A 275 5.60 -6.13 -15.97
N GLN A 276 6.52 -6.20 -16.93
CA GLN A 276 6.87 -7.45 -17.61
C GLN A 276 7.67 -8.40 -16.72
N VAL A 277 8.58 -7.87 -15.89
CA VAL A 277 9.32 -8.66 -14.90
C VAL A 277 8.38 -9.23 -13.84
N LEU A 278 7.47 -8.41 -13.29
CA LEU A 278 6.42 -8.89 -12.37
C LEU A 278 5.49 -9.92 -13.03
N ARG A 279 5.12 -9.75 -14.31
CA ARG A 279 4.34 -10.75 -15.05
C ARG A 279 5.10 -12.06 -15.21
N LYS A 280 6.37 -12.02 -15.62
CA LYS A 280 7.21 -13.23 -15.77
C LYS A 280 7.45 -13.94 -14.43
N MET A 281 7.65 -13.21 -13.33
CA MET A 281 7.76 -13.79 -11.99
C MET A 281 6.45 -14.43 -11.51
N THR A 282 5.30 -13.79 -11.77
CA THR A 282 3.99 -14.35 -11.39
C THR A 282 3.71 -15.64 -12.16
N ILE A 283 4.04 -15.69 -13.45
CA ILE A 283 3.95 -16.91 -14.27
C ILE A 283 4.90 -18.00 -13.74
N GLY A 284 6.12 -17.63 -13.34
CA GLY A 284 7.08 -18.56 -12.75
C GLY A 284 6.63 -19.14 -11.40
N LEU A 285 5.93 -18.36 -10.58
CA LEU A 285 5.39 -18.81 -9.30
C LEU A 285 4.18 -19.74 -9.48
N ALA A 286 3.27 -19.46 -10.42
CA ALA A 286 2.15 -20.33 -10.74
C ALA A 286 2.65 -21.70 -11.24
N LYS A 287 3.63 -21.71 -12.15
CA LYS A 287 4.21 -22.95 -12.66
C LYS A 287 4.87 -23.80 -11.56
N ARG A 288 5.56 -23.17 -10.61
CA ARG A 288 6.15 -23.86 -9.45
C ARG A 288 5.09 -24.41 -8.49
N ALA A 289 3.94 -23.74 -8.34
CA ALA A 289 2.84 -24.22 -7.52
C ALA A 289 2.20 -25.48 -8.14
N ASP A 290 2.02 -25.49 -9.46
CA ASP A 290 1.51 -26.66 -10.20
C ASP A 290 2.47 -27.84 -10.13
N GLU A 291 3.78 -27.61 -10.31
CA GLU A 291 4.82 -28.64 -10.15
C GLU A 291 4.83 -29.25 -8.75
N LEU A 292 4.69 -28.41 -7.70
CA LEU A 292 4.63 -28.87 -6.31
C LEU A 292 3.37 -29.70 -6.03
N ASN A 293 2.23 -29.33 -6.63
CA ASN A 293 0.98 -30.05 -6.47
C ASN A 293 1.02 -31.42 -7.17
N GLU A 294 1.60 -31.51 -8.35
CA GLU A 294 1.84 -32.78 -9.04
C GLU A 294 2.83 -33.68 -8.30
N GLN A 295 3.86 -33.10 -7.67
CA GLN A 295 4.79 -33.87 -6.84
C GLN A 295 4.08 -34.49 -5.62
N LYS A 296 3.21 -33.72 -4.94
CA LYS A 296 2.40 -34.23 -3.81
C LYS A 296 1.42 -35.33 -4.22
N LYS A 297 0.83 -35.25 -5.42
CA LYS A 297 -0.03 -36.31 -5.96
C LYS A 297 0.76 -37.59 -6.20
N ARG A 298 1.94 -37.50 -6.83
CA ARG A 298 2.81 -38.67 -7.08
C ARG A 298 3.26 -39.34 -5.79
N GLU A 299 3.63 -38.57 -4.79
CA GLU A 299 4.04 -39.07 -3.48
C GLU A 299 2.87 -39.76 -2.75
N SER A 300 1.68 -39.15 -2.79
CA SER A 300 0.45 -39.76 -2.24
C SER A 300 0.11 -41.09 -2.92
N SER A 301 0.24 -41.18 -4.25
CA SER A 301 0.04 -42.42 -5.00
C SER A 301 1.08 -43.49 -4.64
N ARG A 302 2.34 -43.10 -4.44
CA ARG A 302 3.42 -44.01 -4.04
C ARG A 302 3.19 -44.60 -2.65
N ILE A 303 2.75 -43.78 -1.69
CA ILE A 303 2.39 -44.23 -0.34
C ILE A 303 1.21 -45.21 -0.38
N LYS A 304 0.20 -44.96 -1.22
CA LYS A 304 -0.93 -45.88 -1.39
C LYS A 304 -0.50 -47.24 -1.95
N MET A 305 0.38 -47.26 -2.96
CA MET A 305 0.90 -48.52 -3.52
C MET A 305 1.74 -49.30 -2.51
N GLN A 306 2.58 -48.63 -1.72
CA GLN A 306 3.37 -49.30 -0.68
C GLN A 306 2.49 -49.94 0.39
N ARG A 307 1.41 -49.27 0.81
CA ARG A 307 0.45 -49.82 1.78
C ARG A 307 -0.30 -51.04 1.22
N ALA A 308 -0.75 -50.97 -0.03
CA ALA A 308 -1.42 -52.10 -0.68
C ALA A 308 -0.49 -53.32 -0.86
N SER A 309 0.81 -53.09 -1.13
CA SER A 309 1.79 -54.18 -1.23
C SER A 309 2.04 -54.86 0.11
N THR A 310 2.14 -54.11 1.21
CA THR A 310 2.31 -54.66 2.57
C THR A 310 1.08 -55.37 3.12
N GLU A 311 -0.12 -55.08 2.60
CA GLU A 311 -1.36 -55.78 2.94
C GLU A 311 -1.56 -57.07 2.12
N SER A 312 -0.91 -57.19 0.95
CA SER A 312 -0.94 -58.40 0.12
C SER A 312 0.07 -59.48 0.56
N GLU A 313 1.04 -59.12 1.41
CA GLU A 313 2.08 -60.02 1.94
C GLU A 313 1.76 -60.55 3.35
N ARG A 314 0.57 -60.23 3.88
CA ARG A 314 0.02 -60.78 5.13
C ARG A 314 -1.12 -61.75 4.83
#